data_AF-A0A2M8LYV2-F1
#
_entry.id   AF-A0A2M8LYV2-F1
#
_cell.length_a   1.000
_cell.length_b   1.000
_cell.length_c   1.000
_cell.angle_alpha   90.00
_cell.angle_beta   90.00
_cell.angle_gamma   90.00
#
_symmetry.space_group_name_H-M   'P 1'
#
loop_
_entity.id
_entity.type
_entity.pdbx_description
1 polymer ?
#
loop_
_entity_poly.entity_id
_entity_poly.type
_entity_poly.pdbx_seq_one_letter_code
_entity_poly.pdbx_strand_id
1 'polypeptide(L)' 'MSGHEDLPRVGDEVLENQVRAIVTDIRSGVIWLRAAGREEWPAEDPGKLRVRRTRTELIAAGEL' A
#
# COMPACT_ATOMS: atom_id res chain seq x y z
N MET A 1 -21.40 2.93 8.74
CA MET A 1 -20.02 2.42 8.61
C MET A 1 -19.14 3.64 8.41
N SER A 2 -18.57 4.16 9.50
CA SER A 2 -17.73 5.35 9.46
C SER A 2 -16.38 4.95 8.87
N GLY A 3 -16.17 5.27 7.59
CA GLY A 3 -14.90 5.08 6.91
C GLY A 3 -13.87 6.07 7.44
N HIS A 4 -13.38 5.83 8.66
CA HIS A 4 -11.99 6.14 8.93
C HIS A 4 -11.21 5.05 8.19
N GLU A 5 -10.88 5.31 6.93
CA GLU A 5 -9.98 4.43 6.20
C GLU A 5 -8.64 4.51 6.93
N ASP A 6 -8.38 3.51 7.77
CA ASP A 6 -7.07 3.28 8.36
C ASP A 6 -6.03 3.38 7.24
N LEU A 7 -5.03 4.24 7.42
CA LEU A 7 -3.94 4.39 6.45
C LEU A 7 -3.37 3.01 6.07
N PRO A 8 -3.00 2.79 4.80
CA PRO A 8 -2.43 1.52 4.36
C PRO A 8 -1.24 1.08 5.23
N ARG A 9 -1.13 -0.23 5.46
CA ARG A 9 -0.12 -0.84 6.32
C ARG A 9 0.92 -1.58 5.50
N VAL A 10 2.08 -1.84 6.10
CA VAL A 10 3.16 -2.62 5.46
C VAL A 10 2.65 -4.00 5.02
N GLY A 11 2.85 -4.29 3.72
CA GLY A 11 2.40 -5.50 3.05
C GLY A 11 1.05 -5.36 2.36
N ASP A 12 0.32 -4.25 2.51
CA ASP A 12 -0.90 -4.01 1.75
C ASP A 12 -0.57 -3.68 0.29
N GLU A 13 -1.39 -4.18 -0.62
CA GLU A 13 -1.42 -3.77 -2.02
C GLU A 13 -2.33 -2.55 -2.17
N VAL A 14 -1.78 -1.47 -2.71
CA VAL A 14 -2.46 -0.20 -2.92
C VAL A 14 -2.46 0.20 -4.39
N LEU A 15 -3.39 1.09 -4.75
CA LEU A 15 -3.40 1.80 -6.02
C LEU A 15 -3.01 3.27 -5.79
N GLU A 16 -1.91 3.70 -6.42
CA GLU A 16 -1.47 5.09 -6.47
C GLU A 16 -1.41 5.55 -7.93
N ASN A 17 -2.19 6.55 -8.32
CA ASN A 17 -2.15 7.09 -9.69
C ASN A 17 -2.22 6.01 -10.80
N GLN A 18 -3.09 5.01 -10.64
CA GLN A 18 -3.23 3.82 -11.52
C GLN A 18 -2.08 2.79 -11.48
N VAL A 19 -1.04 3.05 -10.68
CA VAL A 19 0.04 2.09 -10.40
C VAL A 19 -0.34 1.21 -9.23
N ARG A 20 -0.26 -0.11 -9.41
CA ARG A 20 -0.37 -1.08 -8.31
C ARG A 20 0.98 -1.20 -7.62
N ALA A 21 1.00 -1.02 -6.31
CA ALA A 21 2.21 -1.08 -5.52
C ALA A 21 1.95 -1.80 -4.18
N ILE A 22 3.01 -2.30 -3.56
CA ILE A 22 2.99 -2.84 -2.21
C ILE A 22 3.58 -1.80 -1.26
N VAL A 23 2.94 -1.59 -0.11
CA VAL A 23 3.52 -0.81 0.98
C VAL A 23 4.68 -1.59 1.60
N THR A 24 5.89 -1.06 1.52
CA THR A 24 7.08 -1.73 2.05
C THR A 24 7.52 -1.21 3.41
N ASP A 25 7.24 0.06 3.71
CA ASP A 25 7.66 0.71 4.95
C ASP A 25 6.79 1.94 5.29
N ILE A 26 6.84 2.39 6.54
CA ILE A 26 6.22 3.63 7.01
C ILE A 26 7.25 4.40 7.85
N ARG A 27 7.87 5.42 7.27
CA ARG A 27 8.95 6.20 7.89
C ARG A 27 8.43 7.57 8.31
N SER A 28 8.31 7.80 9.61
CA SER A 28 7.79 9.08 10.15
C SER A 28 6.44 9.51 9.54
N GLY A 29 5.55 8.53 9.28
CA GLY A 29 4.25 8.75 8.66
C GLY A 29 4.25 8.80 7.13
N VAL A 30 5.42 8.76 6.48
CA VAL A 30 5.53 8.65 5.03
C VAL A 30 5.45 7.17 4.63
N ILE A 31 4.46 6.82 3.81
CA ILE A 31 4.28 5.47 3.26
C ILE A 31 5.27 5.27 2.11
N TRP A 32 6.02 4.18 2.11
CA TRP A 32 6.94 3.80 1.04
C TRP A 32 6.36 2.65 0.23
N LEU A 33 6.49 2.76 -1.09
CA LEU A 33 5.84 1.91 -2.08
C LEU A 33 6.89 1.24 -2.97
N ARG A 34 6.57 0.02 -3.41
CA ARG A 34 7.32 -0.70 -4.44
C ARG A 34 6.39 -1.34 -5.46
N ALA A 35 6.77 -1.28 -6.74
CA ALA A 35 6.13 -2.01 -7.83
C ALA A 35 7.20 -2.68 -8.69
N ALA A 36 6.82 -3.73 -9.41
CA ALA A 36 7.73 -4.40 -10.33
C ALA A 36 8.26 -3.42 -11.40
N GLY A 37 9.59 -3.39 -11.58
CA GLY A 37 10.25 -2.52 -12.56
C GLY A 37 10.39 -1.05 -12.13
N ARG A 38 10.08 -0.70 -10.87
CA ARG A 38 10.31 0.64 -10.31
C ARG A 38 11.05 0.53 -8.97
N GLU A 39 12.04 1.38 -8.76
CA GLU A 39 12.71 1.53 -7.46
C GLU A 39 11.73 1.98 -6.39
N GLU A 40 11.98 1.68 -5.13
CA GLU A 40 11.14 2.10 -4.01
C GLU A 40 10.97 3.62 -3.96
N TRP A 41 9.75 4.12 -3.71
CA TRP A 41 9.47 5.55 -3.67
C TRP A 41 8.50 5.92 -2.54
N PRO A 42 8.56 7.15 -2.00
CA PRO A 42 7.57 7.64 -1.05
C PRO A 42 6.25 7.94 -1.76
N ALA A 43 5.13 7.58 -1.13
CA ALA A 43 3.80 7.91 -1.61
C ALA A 43 3.59 9.43 -1.63
N GLU A 44 3.01 9.95 -2.69
CA GLU A 44 2.78 11.40 -2.86
C GLU A 44 1.74 11.94 -1.87
N ASP A 45 0.68 11.16 -1.64
CA ASP A 45 -0.41 11.48 -0.72
C ASP A 45 -0.97 10.19 -0.10
N PRO A 46 -0.49 9.80 1.10
CA PRO A 46 -0.93 8.60 1.81
C PRO A 46 -2.44 8.50 1.99
N GLY A 47 -3.14 9.64 2.14
CA GLY A 47 -4.59 9.67 2.34
C GLY A 47 -5.41 9.40 1.07
N LYS A 48 -4.77 9.37 -0.10
CA LYS A 48 -5.41 9.03 -1.38
C LYS A 48 -5.12 7.61 -1.85
N LEU A 49 -4.25 6.88 -1.14
CA LEU A 49 -3.96 5.49 -1.45
C LEU A 49 -5.20 4.64 -1.23
N ARG A 50 -5.61 3.92 -2.26
CA ARG A 50 -6.73 2.98 -2.16
C ARG A 50 -6.18 1.59 -1.95
N VAL A 51 -6.46 0.99 -0.80
CA VAL A 51 -6.13 -0.42 -0.55
C VAL A 51 -6.94 -1.29 -1.51
N ARG A 52 -6.24 -2.14 -2.26
CA ARG A 52 -6.84 -3.10 -3.20
C ARG A 52 -6.95 -4.47 -2.56
N ARG A 53 -5.88 -4.88 -1.87
CA ARG A 53 -5.81 -6.09 -1.06
C ARG A 53 -4.96 -5.82 0.16
N THR A 54 -5.41 -6.30 1.30
CA THR A 54 -4.65 -6.29 2.55
C THR A 54 -3.56 -7.36 2.53
N ARG A 55 -2.55 -7.20 3.39
CA ARG A 55 -1.55 -8.25 3.62
C ARG A 55 -2.17 -9.60 3.97
N THR A 56 -3.24 -9.62 4.78
CA THR A 56 -3.93 -10.84 5.19
C THR A 56 -4.56 -11.56 4.00
N GLU A 57 -5.18 -10.83 3.08
CA GLU A 57 -5.75 -11.40 1.86
C GLU A 57 -4.67 -11.96 0.94
N LEU A 58 -3.53 -11.28 0.82
CA LEU A 58 -2.38 -11.77 0.04
C LEU A 58 -1.79 -13.07 0.62
N ILE A 59 -1.65 -13.16 1.95
CA ILE A 59 -1.20 -14.38 2.62
C ILE A 59 -2.21 -15.52 2.40
N ALA A 60 -3.51 -15.24 2.53
CA ALA A 60 -4.56 -16.23 2.29
C ALA A 60 -4.56 -16.74 0.83
N ALA A 61 -4.14 -15.91 -0.12
CA ALA A 61 -3.97 -16.27 -1.53
C ALA A 61 -2.63 -16.99 -1.84
N GLY A 62 -1.68 -17.03 -0.89
CA GLY A 62 -0.35 -17.62 -1.10
C GLY A 62 0.59 -16.78 -1.96
N GLU A 63 0.39 -15.46 -1.99
CA GLU A 63 1.14 -14.51 -2.84
C GLU A 63 2.25 -13.75 -2.11
N LEU A 64 2.49 -14.06 -0.83
CA LEU A 64 3.49 -13.44 0.05
C LEU A 64 4.40 -14.48 0.70
#